data_AF-A0A531KS69-F1
#
_entry.id   AF-A0A531KS69-F1
#
_cell.length_a   1.000
_cell.length_b   1.000
_cell.length_c   1.000
_cell.angle_alpha   90.00
_cell.angle_beta   90.00
_cell.angle_gamma   90.00
#
_symmetry.space_group_name_H-M   'P 1'
#
loop_
_entity.id
_entity.type
_entity.pdbx_description
1 polymer ?
#
loop_
_entity_poly.entity_id
_entity_poly.type
_entity_poly.pdbx_seq_one_letter_code
_entity_poly.pdbx_strand_id
1 'polypeptide(L)' 'MTLDNISHPSIQHCADSLNAKHSNGRPEPELVPSRYALRVGDIDVLVISDGVLPIPAPVMAYNVDPAVRAAWLDDM' A
#
# COMPACT_ATOMS: atom_id res chain seq x y z
N MET A 1 -19.95 7.40 11.23
CA MET A 1 -19.96 5.98 10.83
C MET A 1 -18.73 5.36 11.46
N THR A 2 -18.95 4.62 12.54
CA THR A 2 -17.93 4.18 13.50
C THR A 2 -17.30 2.88 13.00
N LEU A 3 -15.96 2.83 12.95
CA LEU A 3 -15.18 1.68 12.46
C LEU A 3 -15.04 0.61 13.56
N ASP A 4 -16.18 0.10 14.05
CA ASP A 4 -16.20 -0.80 15.22
C ASP A 4 -16.40 -2.27 14.84
N ASN A 5 -16.30 -2.65 13.56
CA ASN A 5 -16.53 -4.02 13.14
C ASN A 5 -15.36 -4.65 12.40
N ILE A 6 -14.22 -4.77 13.08
CA ILE A 6 -13.21 -5.75 12.67
C ILE A 6 -12.71 -6.51 13.90
N SER A 7 -13.61 -7.30 14.49
CA SER A 7 -13.24 -8.34 15.45
C SER A 7 -12.82 -9.59 14.66
N HIS A 8 -11.73 -9.49 13.89
CA HIS A 8 -11.09 -10.65 13.29
C HIS A 8 -9.77 -10.94 14.04
N PRO A 9 -9.62 -12.12 14.66
CA PRO A 9 -8.45 -12.45 15.48
C PRO A 9 -7.13 -12.46 14.69
N SER A 10 -7.18 -12.60 13.36
CA SER A 10 -6.00 -12.52 12.49
C SER A 10 -5.41 -11.11 12.39
N ILE A 11 -6.23 -10.06 12.50
CA ILE A 11 -5.75 -8.67 12.47
C ILE A 11 -5.10 -8.30 13.81
N GLN A 12 -5.65 -8.80 14.92
CA GLN A 12 -5.03 -8.62 16.24
C GLN A 12 -3.62 -9.21 16.27
N HIS A 13 -3.43 -10.39 15.67
CA HIS A 13 -2.13 -11.05 15.63
C HIS A 13 -1.13 -10.38 14.67
N CYS A 14 -1.61 -9.70 13.62
CA CYS A 14 -0.76 -8.90 12.72
C CYS A 14 -0.26 -7.61 13.38
N ALA A 15 -1.06 -6.99 14.26
CA ALA A 15 -0.67 -5.80 15.01
C ALA A 15 0.45 -6.12 16.03
N ASP A 16 0.41 -7.31 16.64
CA ASP A 16 1.38 -7.71 17.67
C ASP A 16 2.77 -8.12 17.10
N SER A 17 2.84 -8.53 15.82
CA SER A 17 4.10 -8.98 15.18
C SER A 17 4.85 -7.90 14.40
N LEU A 18 4.33 -6.68 14.37
CA LEU A 18 4.92 -5.55 13.67
C LEU A 18 5.16 -4.46 14.67
N ASN A 19 6.22 -3.67 14.47
CA ASN A 19 6.71 -2.64 15.39
C ASN A 19 5.74 -1.43 15.46
N ALA A 20 4.44 -1.69 15.57
CA ALA A 20 3.38 -0.71 15.69
C ALA A 20 3.63 0.10 16.95
N LYS A 21 3.77 1.42 16.79
CA LYS A 21 3.85 2.31 17.94
C LYS A 21 2.49 2.30 18.62
N HIS A 22 2.43 1.80 19.85
CA HIS A 22 1.20 1.79 20.62
C HIS A 22 1.11 3.08 21.43
N SER A 23 0.04 3.85 21.27
CA SER A 23 -0.36 4.83 22.28
C SER A 23 -1.58 4.29 23.02
N ASN A 24 -1.52 4.27 24.35
CA ASN A 24 -2.60 3.81 25.22
C ASN A 24 -3.18 2.41 24.90
N GLY A 25 -2.34 1.49 24.38
CA GLY A 25 -2.77 0.13 24.02
C GLY A 25 -3.51 0.01 22.69
N ARG A 26 -3.62 1.10 21.92
CA ARG A 26 -4.12 1.10 20.53
C ARG A 26 -2.93 1.28 19.57
N PRO A 27 -2.88 0.55 18.45
CA PRO A 27 -1.95 0.86 17.37
C PRO A 27 -2.19 2.30 16.90
N GLU A 28 -1.14 3.13 16.91
CA GLU A 28 -1.21 4.45 16.28
C GLU A 28 -1.48 4.28 14.78
N PRO A 29 -2.31 5.15 14.16
CA PRO A 29 -2.48 5.14 12.72
C PRO A 29 -1.13 5.38 12.03
N GLU A 30 -0.67 4.42 11.24
CA GLU A 30 0.51 4.63 10.38
C GLU A 30 0.12 5.63 9.28
N LEU A 31 0.82 6.77 9.22
CA LEU A 31 0.56 7.84 8.24
C LEU A 31 0.67 7.36 6.78
N VAL A 32 1.46 6.30 6.53
CA VAL A 32 1.59 5.62 5.24
C VAL A 32 1.71 4.11 5.50
N PRO A 33 0.61 3.35 5.51
CA PRO A 33 0.66 1.95 5.84
C PRO A 33 1.54 1.18 4.85
N SER A 34 2.62 0.59 5.34
CA SER A 34 3.43 -0.33 4.53
C SER A 34 2.68 -1.64 4.26
N ARG A 35 1.52 -1.88 4.88
CA ARG A 35 0.80 -3.15 4.81
C ARG A 35 -0.71 -2.99 4.75
N TYR A 36 -1.35 -3.80 3.90
CA TYR A 36 -2.80 -3.80 3.72
C TYR A 36 -3.35 -5.21 3.82
N ALA A 37 -4.18 -5.47 4.84
CA ALA A 37 -4.87 -6.73 5.02
C ALA A 37 -6.16 -6.75 4.17
N LEU A 38 -6.30 -7.75 3.31
CA LEU A 38 -7.42 -7.94 2.39
C LEU A 38 -7.95 -9.37 2.47
N ARG A 39 -9.23 -9.53 2.14
CA ARG A 39 -9.87 -10.84 1.92
C ARG A 39 -10.14 -11.01 0.43
N VAL A 40 -9.67 -12.10 -0.16
CA VAL A 40 -9.92 -12.44 -1.57
C VAL A 40 -10.61 -13.80 -1.62
N GLY A 41 -11.93 -13.79 -1.80
CA GLY A 41 -12.75 -14.99 -1.61
C GLY A 41 -12.54 -15.54 -0.20
N ASP A 42 -12.08 -16.78 -0.10
CA ASP A 42 -11.81 -17.44 1.18
C ASP A 42 -10.37 -17.22 1.69
N ILE A 43 -9.52 -16.48 0.98
CA ILE A 43 -8.08 -16.34 1.29
C ILE A 43 -7.79 -15.04 2.04
N ASP A 44 -7.08 -15.17 3.16
CA ASP A 44 -6.46 -14.04 3.86
C ASP A 44 -5.18 -13.58 3.15
N VAL A 45 -5.17 -12.32 2.69
CA VAL A 45 -4.05 -11.71 1.97
C VAL A 45 -3.49 -10.55 2.77
N LEU A 46 -2.15 -10.46 2.85
CA LEU A 46 -1.45 -9.29 3.36
C LEU A 46 -0.57 -8.72 2.25
N VAL A 47 -0.92 -7.54 1.77
CA VAL A 47 -0.06 -6.76 0.87
C VAL A 47 1.02 -6.09 1.70
N ILE A 48 2.28 -6.20 1.29
CA ILE A 48 3.41 -5.52 1.92
C ILE A 48 4.10 -4.66 0.86
N SER A 49 4.20 -3.36 1.13
CA SER A 49 4.93 -2.41 0.31
C SER A 49 6.43 -2.60 0.51
N ASP A 50 7.16 -2.72 -0.60
CA ASP A 50 8.63 -2.72 -0.65
C ASP A 50 9.20 -1.30 -0.84
N GLY A 51 8.34 -0.27 -0.75
CA GLY A 51 8.69 1.12 -1.00
C GLY A 51 8.35 1.59 -2.42
N VAL A 52 8.92 2.73 -2.81
CA VAL A 52 8.68 3.37 -4.11
C VAL A 52 10.01 3.65 -4.80
N LEU A 53 10.14 3.22 -6.05
CA LEU A 53 11.26 3.55 -6.92
C LEU A 53 10.76 4.35 -8.13
N PRO A 54 11.10 5.64 -8.25
CA PRO A 54 10.74 6.43 -9.43
C PRO A 54 11.44 5.87 -10.67
N ILE A 55 10.65 5.47 -11.68
CA ILE A 55 11.18 5.03 -12.97
C ILE A 55 11.14 6.24 -13.92
N PRO A 56 12.29 6.67 -14.49
CA PRO A 56 12.30 7.78 -15.43
C PRO A 56 11.48 7.46 -16.69
N ALA A 57 10.71 8.43 -17.18
CA ALA A 57 9.94 8.31 -18.43
C ALA A 57 10.74 7.77 -19.63
N PRO A 58 12.03 8.14 -19.83
CA PRO A 58 12.83 7.55 -20.90
C PRO A 58 13.04 6.04 -20.83
N VAL A 59 12.97 5.47 -19.62
CA VAL A 59 13.10 4.02 -19.40
C VAL A 59 11.77 3.32 -19.70
N MET A 60 10.65 3.90 -19.30
CA MET A 60 9.31 3.31 -19.49
C MET A 60 8.92 3.18 -20.96
N ALA A 61 9.32 4.15 -21.80
CA ALA A 61 9.04 4.16 -23.23
C ALA A 61 10.29 4.58 -24.02
N TYR A 62 11.31 3.72 -23.97
CA TYR A 62 12.61 3.96 -24.61
C TYR A 62 12.55 3.87 -26.15
N ASN A 63 11.58 3.14 -26.68
CA ASN A 63 11.40 2.87 -28.12
C ASN A 63 10.43 3.83 -28.80
N VAL A 64 9.89 4.81 -28.08
CA VAL A 64 8.94 5.80 -28.58
C VAL A 64 9.68 7.12 -28.80
N ASP A 65 9.33 7.82 -29.89
CA ASP A 65 9.82 9.17 -30.13
C ASP A 65 9.56 10.08 -28.90
N PRO A 66 10.53 10.89 -28.46
CA PRO A 66 10.38 11.70 -27.25
C PRO A 66 9.16 12.64 -27.26
N ALA A 67 8.79 13.22 -28.41
CA ALA A 67 7.66 14.12 -28.50
C ALA A 67 6.33 13.37 -28.36
N VAL A 68 6.24 12.18 -28.96
CA VAL A 68 5.06 11.31 -28.82
C VAL A 68 4.92 10.82 -27.38
N ARG A 69 6.03 10.43 -26.73
CA ARG A 69 6.03 10.01 -25.32
C ARG A 69 5.60 11.13 -24.37
N ALA A 70 6.12 12.34 -24.57
CA ALA A 70 5.78 13.49 -23.73
C ALA A 70 4.29 13.84 -23.83
N ALA A 71 3.76 13.89 -25.07
CA ALA A 71 2.34 14.15 -25.29
C ALA A 71 1.42 13.12 -24.61
N TRP A 72 1.83 11.85 -24.53
CA TRP A 72 1.07 10.82 -23.82
C TRP A 72 1.16 10.93 -22.29
N LEU A 73 2.32 11.30 -21.74
CA LEU A 73 2.51 11.46 -20.30
C LEU A 73 1.83 12.71 -19.74
N ASP A 74 1.74 13.78 -20.53
CA ASP A 74 1.08 15.02 -20.10
C ASP A 74 -0.46 14.91 -20.05
N ASP A 75 -1.04 13.88 -20.69
CA ASP A 75 -2.49 13.59 -20.68
C ASP A 75 -2.91 12.60 -19.57
N MET A 76 -1.97 12.10 -18.78
CA MET A 76 -2.18 11.20 -17.63
C MET A 76 -2.24 11.97 -16.30
#